data_AF-A0A2E1NL23-F1
#
_entry.id   AF-A0A2E1NL23-F1
#
_cell.length_a   1.000
_cell.length_b   1.000
_cell.length_c   1.000
_cell.angle_alpha   90.00
_cell.angle_beta   90.00
_cell.angle_gamma   90.00
#
_symmetry.space_group_name_H-M   'P 1'
#
loop_
_entity.id
_entity.type
_entity.pdbx_description
1 polymer ?
#
loop_
_entity_poly.entity_id
_entity_poly.type
_entity_poly.pdbx_seq_one_letter_code
_entity_poly.pdbx_strand_id
1 'polypeptide(L)'
;MKTTLSTGASDVRSSAVSSQTTANSAIGLLDEGIKAVNTQRATFGAASNRLEHAVDNMTNIQNNAEASRSRIEDTDYAETTSELAKAQIIAQAGTAMLAQANQSSQSVLSLLR
;
A
#
# COMPACT_ATOMS: atom_id res chain seq x y z
N MET A 1 -4.81 -32.27 24.60
CA MET A 1 -4.14 -32.10 23.30
C MET A 1 -3.56 -33.45 22.83
N LYS A 2 -4.46 -34.38 22.48
CA LYS A 2 -4.14 -35.72 21.95
C LYS A 2 -5.29 -36.12 21.04
N THR A 3 -5.46 -35.41 19.93
CA THR A 3 -6.33 -35.85 18.84
C THR A 3 -5.53 -36.83 18.02
N THR A 4 -5.76 -38.10 18.34
CA THR A 4 -5.44 -39.29 17.56
C THR A 4 -5.52 -39.01 16.06
N LEU A 5 -4.34 -38.97 15.44
CA LEU A 5 -4.13 -39.27 14.03
C LEU A 5 -4.48 -40.76 13.83
N SER A 6 -5.78 -41.07 13.84
CA SER A 6 -6.29 -42.40 13.55
C SER A 6 -5.99 -42.69 12.08
N THR A 7 -4.86 -43.37 11.83
CA THR A 7 -4.81 -44.57 11.00
C THR A 7 -5.91 -44.68 9.93
N GLY A 8 -5.91 -43.77 8.97
CA GLY A 8 -6.54 -43.92 7.66
C GLY A 8 -5.55 -44.34 6.58
N ALA A 9 -4.26 -44.38 6.91
CA ALA A 9 -3.25 -45.14 6.20
C ALA A 9 -3.21 -46.55 6.79
N SER A 10 -4.28 -47.33 6.60
CA SER A 10 -4.04 -48.76 6.39
C SER A 10 -3.15 -48.80 5.17
N ASP A 11 -1.86 -49.06 5.37
CA ASP A 11 -0.84 -48.90 4.35
C ASP A 11 -1.37 -49.43 3.01
N VAL A 12 -1.39 -48.59 1.97
CA VAL A 12 -1.50 -49.08 0.59
C VAL A 12 -0.40 -50.14 0.35
N ARG A 13 0.69 -50.09 1.13
CA ARG A 13 1.77 -51.09 1.17
C ARG A 13 1.42 -52.39 1.93
N SER A 14 0.50 -52.37 2.90
CA SER A 14 0.01 -53.56 3.65
C SER A 14 -1.21 -54.19 2.98
N SER A 15 -1.96 -53.40 2.21
CA SER A 15 -2.99 -53.88 1.30
C SER A 15 -2.33 -54.52 0.09
N ALA A 16 -1.73 -55.70 0.27
CA ALA A 16 -1.34 -56.53 -0.85
C ALA A 16 -2.54 -56.61 -1.80
N VAL A 17 -2.34 -56.22 -3.07
CA VAL A 17 -3.31 -56.35 -4.17
C VAL A 17 -3.42 -57.84 -4.55
N SER A 18 -3.55 -58.70 -3.55
CA SER A 18 -3.59 -60.16 -3.67
C SER A 18 -5.01 -60.67 -3.89
N SER A 19 -6.03 -59.84 -3.63
CA SER A 19 -7.44 -60.16 -3.83
C SER A 19 -8.19 -58.98 -4.45
N GLN A 20 -9.22 -59.27 -5.26
CA GLN A 20 -10.11 -58.27 -5.87
C GLN A 20 -10.71 -57.33 -4.82
N THR A 21 -11.05 -57.86 -3.64
CA THR A 21 -11.66 -57.09 -2.55
C THR A 21 -10.67 -56.10 -1.93
N THR A 22 -9.41 -56.51 -1.70
CA THR A 22 -8.39 -55.61 -1.13
C THR A 22 -7.95 -54.55 -2.12
N ALA A 23 -7.91 -54.88 -3.42
CA ALA A 23 -7.67 -53.92 -4.50
C ALA A 23 -8.75 -52.82 -4.55
N ASN A 24 -10.03 -53.19 -4.47
CA ASN A 24 -11.14 -52.24 -4.48
C ASN A 24 -11.12 -51.32 -3.23
N SER A 25 -10.80 -51.85 -2.05
CA SER A 25 -10.64 -51.03 -0.84
C SER A 25 -9.46 -50.06 -0.94
N ALA A 26 -8.33 -50.48 -1.50
CA ALA A 26 -7.16 -49.61 -1.70
C ALA A 26 -7.47 -48.47 -2.69
N ILE A 27 -8.22 -48.74 -3.77
CA ILE A 27 -8.69 -47.71 -4.70
C ILE A 27 -9.59 -46.68 -4.00
N GLY A 28 -10.50 -47.14 -3.13
CA GLY A 28 -11.37 -46.24 -2.36
C GLY A 28 -10.58 -45.31 -1.43
N LEU A 29 -9.58 -45.84 -0.71
CA LEU A 29 -8.70 -45.04 0.15
C LEU A 29 -7.86 -44.03 -0.66
N LEU A 30 -7.37 -44.42 -1.84
CA LEU A 30 -6.65 -43.51 -2.72
C LEU A 30 -7.55 -42.40 -3.26
N ASP A 31 -8.81 -42.71 -3.64
CA ASP A 31 -9.77 -41.70 -4.07
C ASP A 31 -10.09 -40.70 -2.95
N GLU A 32 -10.25 -41.18 -1.72
CA GLU A 32 -10.43 -40.32 -0.54
C GLU A 32 -9.20 -39.43 -0.28
N GLY A 33 -7.99 -40.00 -0.37
CA GLY A 33 -6.75 -39.24 -0.27
C GLY A 33 -6.61 -38.16 -1.36
N ILE A 34 -6.95 -38.50 -2.61
CA ILE A 34 -6.93 -37.55 -3.73
C ILE A 34 -7.97 -36.43 -3.51
N LYS A 35 -9.18 -36.77 -3.03
CA LYS A 35 -10.21 -35.78 -2.69
C LYS A 35 -9.75 -34.83 -1.58
N ALA A 36 -9.09 -35.34 -0.55
CA ALA A 36 -8.53 -34.51 0.52
C ALA A 36 -7.46 -33.53 0.00
N VAL A 37 -6.52 -34.01 -0.82
CA VAL A 37 -5.49 -33.16 -1.45
C VAL A 37 -6.13 -32.12 -2.37
N ASN A 38 -7.12 -32.50 -3.19
CA ASN A 38 -7.82 -31.58 -4.07
C ASN A 38 -8.58 -30.49 -3.29
N THR A 39 -9.17 -30.86 -2.16
CA THR A 39 -9.84 -29.89 -1.27
C THR A 39 -8.84 -28.87 -0.72
N GLN A 40 -7.69 -29.33 -0.24
CA GLN A 40 -6.63 -28.45 0.24
C GLN A 40 -6.08 -27.54 -0.87
N ARG A 41 -5.90 -28.06 -2.09
CA ARG A 41 -5.49 -27.27 -3.27
C ARG A 41 -6.53 -26.20 -3.62
N ALA A 42 -7.81 -26.53 -3.54
CA ALA A 42 -8.88 -25.56 -3.77
C ALA A 42 -8.88 -24.45 -2.72
N THR A 43 -8.65 -24.78 -1.44
CA THR A 43 -8.50 -23.78 -0.37
C THR A 43 -7.31 -22.85 -0.61
N PHE A 44 -6.15 -23.40 -1.04
CA PHE A 44 -5.00 -22.57 -1.39
C PHE A 44 -5.25 -21.68 -2.62
N GLY A 45 -5.93 -22.19 -3.65
CA GLY A 45 -6.33 -21.37 -4.80
C GLY A 45 -7.26 -20.22 -4.41
N ALA A 46 -8.25 -20.49 -3.55
CA ALA A 46 -9.14 -19.46 -3.02
C ALA A 46 -8.40 -18.43 -2.16
N ALA A 47 -7.43 -18.87 -1.34
CA ALA A 47 -6.58 -17.97 -0.57
C ALA A 47 -5.69 -17.09 -1.48
N SER A 48 -5.12 -17.67 -2.54
CA SER A 48 -4.34 -16.93 -3.54
C SER A 48 -5.17 -15.83 -4.21
N ASN A 49 -6.38 -16.14 -4.67
CA ASN A 49 -7.28 -15.15 -5.26
C ASN A 49 -7.63 -14.03 -4.27
N ARG A 50 -7.85 -14.35 -2.98
CA ARG A 50 -8.07 -13.34 -1.95
C ARG A 50 -6.86 -12.45 -1.74
N LEU A 51 -5.65 -13.01 -1.76
CA LEU A 51 -4.41 -12.23 -1.64
C LEU A 51 -4.23 -11.32 -2.85
N GLU A 52 -4.50 -11.80 -4.06
CA GLU A 52 -4.41 -11.02 -5.30
C GLU A 52 -5.41 -9.85 -5.26
N HIS A 53 -6.67 -10.09 -4.90
CA HIS A 53 -7.65 -9.02 -4.70
C HIS A 53 -7.28 -8.03 -3.58
N ALA A 54 -6.69 -8.52 -2.49
CA ALA A 54 -6.24 -7.67 -1.40
C ALA A 54 -5.07 -6.76 -1.85
N VAL A 55 -4.15 -7.31 -2.64
CA VAL A 55 -3.03 -6.55 -3.24
C VAL A 55 -3.56 -5.49 -4.19
N ASP A 56 -4.44 -5.84 -5.13
CA ASP A 56 -5.03 -4.88 -6.07
C ASP A 56 -5.73 -3.72 -5.36
N ASN A 57 -6.51 -4.04 -4.31
CA ASN A 57 -7.18 -3.04 -3.50
C ASN A 57 -6.15 -2.17 -2.74
N MET A 58 -5.15 -2.77 -2.10
CA MET A 58 -4.10 -2.04 -1.40
C MET A 58 -3.30 -1.13 -2.33
N THR A 59 -2.98 -1.56 -3.54
CA THR A 59 -2.31 -0.71 -4.54
C THR A 59 -3.20 0.47 -4.94
N ASN A 60 -4.51 0.28 -5.08
CA ASN A 60 -5.44 1.39 -5.34
C ASN A 60 -5.47 2.38 -4.16
N ILE A 61 -5.58 1.87 -2.93
CA ILE A 61 -5.53 2.69 -1.71
C ILE A 61 -4.21 3.46 -1.62
N GLN A 62 -3.08 2.80 -1.90
CA GLN A 62 -1.76 3.43 -1.91
C GLN A 62 -1.69 4.58 -2.91
N ASN A 63 -2.11 4.36 -4.16
CA ASN A 63 -2.12 5.40 -5.18
C ASN A 63 -3.02 6.59 -4.79
N ASN A 64 -4.18 6.33 -4.20
CA ASN A 64 -5.08 7.39 -3.74
C ASN A 64 -4.49 8.16 -2.54
N ALA A 65 -3.84 7.46 -1.61
CA ALA A 65 -3.18 8.06 -0.46
C ALA A 65 -1.97 8.91 -0.87
N GLU A 66 -1.13 8.40 -1.78
CA GLU A 66 0.00 9.14 -2.35
C GLU A 66 -0.47 10.37 -3.14
N ALA A 67 -1.50 10.23 -3.99
CA ALA A 67 -2.06 11.36 -4.73
C ALA A 67 -2.73 12.42 -3.81
N SER A 68 -3.30 12.00 -2.69
CA SER A 68 -3.84 12.92 -1.68
C SER A 68 -2.72 13.61 -0.90
N ARG A 69 -1.68 12.86 -0.54
CA ARG A 69 -0.51 13.39 0.16
C ARG A 69 0.27 14.39 -0.70
N SER A 70 0.53 14.07 -1.97
CA SER A 70 1.17 14.99 -2.92
C SER A 70 0.34 16.26 -3.10
N ARG A 71 -1.00 16.16 -3.17
CA ARG A 71 -1.85 17.36 -3.22
C ARG A 71 -1.71 18.25 -1.99
N ILE A 72 -1.63 17.67 -0.80
CA ILE A 72 -1.43 18.43 0.43
C ILE A 72 -0.03 19.05 0.44
N GLU A 73 1.01 18.24 0.23
CA GLU A 73 2.41 18.69 0.28
C GLU A 73 2.73 19.73 -0.79
N ASP A 74 2.30 19.54 -2.04
CA ASP A 74 2.52 20.50 -3.13
C ASP A 74 1.75 21.80 -2.92
N THR A 75 0.53 21.75 -2.36
CA THR A 75 -0.25 22.96 -2.05
C THR A 75 0.39 23.75 -0.91
N ASP A 76 0.79 23.07 0.16
CA ASP A 76 1.46 23.69 1.31
C ASP A 76 2.82 24.29 0.90
N TYR A 77 3.55 23.61 0.01
CA TYR A 77 4.82 24.14 -0.53
C TYR A 77 4.61 25.36 -1.42
N ALA A 78 3.56 25.37 -2.25
CA ALA A 78 3.21 26.52 -3.07
C ALA A 78 2.78 27.73 -2.23
N GLU A 79 2.00 27.51 -1.16
CA GLU A 79 1.57 28.57 -0.24
C GLU A 79 2.76 29.17 0.53
N THR A 80 3.57 28.33 1.17
CA THR A 80 4.76 28.78 1.91
C THR A 80 5.80 29.46 1.02
N THR A 81 6.01 28.97 -0.21
CA THR A 81 6.93 29.60 -1.18
C THR A 81 6.39 30.95 -1.65
N SER A 82 5.07 31.07 -1.88
CA SER A 82 4.44 32.33 -2.26
C SER A 82 4.51 33.37 -1.14
N GLU A 83 4.32 32.94 0.10
CA GLU A 83 4.43 33.80 1.27
C GLU A 83 5.88 34.23 1.53
N LEU A 84 6.85 33.32 1.38
CA LEU A 84 8.27 33.65 1.40
C LEU A 84 8.65 34.67 0.31
N ALA A 85 8.20 34.44 -0.92
CA ALA A 85 8.44 35.37 -2.04
C ALA A 85 7.80 36.74 -1.78
N LYS A 86 6.57 36.78 -1.28
CA LYS A 86 5.89 38.02 -0.87
C LYS A 86 6.68 38.75 0.22
N ALA A 87 7.15 38.04 1.24
CA ALA A 87 7.97 38.62 2.30
C ALA A 87 9.29 39.21 1.77
N GLN A 88 9.95 38.51 0.83
CA GLN A 88 11.16 39.01 0.17
C GLN A 88 10.90 40.26 -0.68
N ILE A 89 9.79 40.29 -1.44
CA ILE A 89 9.38 41.46 -2.23
C ILE A 89 9.09 42.64 -1.31
N ILE A 90 8.38 42.44 -0.19
CA ILE A 90 8.11 43.50 0.79
C ILE A 90 9.41 44.03 1.41
N ALA A 91 10.36 43.15 1.74
CA ALA A 91 11.65 43.58 2.30
C ALA A 91 12.44 44.43 1.29
N GLN A 92 12.53 43.99 0.02
CA GLN A 92 13.18 44.77 -1.03
C GLN A 92 12.46 46.10 -1.30
N ALA A 93 11.12 46.07 -1.40
CA ALA A 93 10.31 47.27 -1.58
C ALA A 93 10.42 48.22 -0.38
N GLY A 94 10.49 47.71 0.86
CA GLY A 94 10.68 48.52 2.07
C GLY A 94 12.01 49.26 2.07
N THR A 95 13.10 48.62 1.65
CA THR A 95 14.40 49.28 1.50
C THR A 95 14.40 50.34 0.39
N ALA A 96 13.79 50.05 -0.76
CA ALA A 96 13.67 51.01 -1.86
C ALA A 96 12.74 52.19 -1.51
N MET A 97 11.62 51.93 -0.80
CA MET A 97 10.70 52.96 -0.32
C MET A 97 11.34 53.85 0.75
N LEU A 98 12.15 53.29 1.66
CA LEU A 98 12.94 54.08 2.61
C LEU A 98 13.94 54.99 1.91
N ALA A 99 14.64 54.47 0.88
CA ALA A 99 15.55 55.28 0.09
C ALA A 99 14.83 56.41 -0.66
N GLN A 100 13.67 56.11 -1.27
CA GLN A 100 12.84 57.09 -1.97
C GLN A 100 12.26 58.16 -1.02
N ALA A 101 11.82 57.76 0.17
CA ALA A 101 11.29 58.67 1.19
C ALA A 101 12.38 59.61 1.75
N ASN A 102 13.61 59.13 1.91
CA ASN A 102 14.75 59.96 2.31
C ASN A 102 15.15 60.98 1.23
N GLN A 103 15.10 60.60 -0.05
CA GLN A 103 15.38 61.55 -1.14
C GLN A 103 14.29 62.61 -1.32
N SER A 104 13.01 62.23 -1.19
CA SER A 104 11.91 63.19 -1.30
C SER A 104 11.90 64.18 -0.13
N SER A 105 12.21 63.73 1.10
CA SER A 105 12.30 64.62 2.27
C SER A 105 13.47 65.60 2.19
N GLN A 106 14.64 65.21 1.65
CA GLN A 106 15.72 66.16 1.34
C GLN A 106 15.34 67.16 0.26
N SER A 107 14.59 66.73 -0.75
CA SER A 107 14.09 67.61 -1.81
C SER A 107 13.11 68.66 -1.27
N VAL A 108 12.29 68.33 -0.27
CA VAL A 108 11.41 69.29 0.41
C VAL A 108 12.21 70.29 1.25
N LEU A 109 13.25 69.84 1.95
CA LEU A 109 14.15 70.78 2.66
C LEU A 109 14.87 71.72 1.69
N SER A 110 15.21 71.27 0.49
CA SER A 110 15.77 72.11 -0.57
C SER A 110 14.78 73.19 -1.08
N LEU A 111 13.48 72.95 -0.99
CA LEU A 111 12.43 73.89 -1.41
C LEU A 111 12.05 74.90 -0.30
N LEU A 112 12.50 74.68 0.93
CA LEU A 112 12.25 75.55 2.09
C LEU A 112 13.45 76.47 2.44
N ARG A 113 14.46 76.53 1.57
CA ARG A 113 15.67 77.36 1.73
C ARG A 113 15.72 78.48 0.71
#